data_AF-A0A9P0TG65-F1
#
_entry.id   AF-A0A9P0TG65-F1
#
_cell.length_a   1.000
_cell.length_b   1.000
_cell.length_c   1.000
_cell.angle_alpha   90.00
_cell.angle_beta   90.00
_cell.angle_gamma   90.00
#
_symmetry.space_group_name_H-M   'P 1'
#
loop_
_entity.id
_entity.type
_entity.pdbx_description
1 polymer ?
#
loop_
_entity_poly.entity_id
_entity_poly.type
_entity_poly.pdbx_seq_one_letter_code
_entity_poly.pdbx_strand_id
1 'polypeptide(L)'
;MYSFMTVPQLKDELKKRKASAAAYFFSFLDANYDFLLYRLEAYDRNANFGAEEVEEDEAYNAPAAEYFGDINGKTPLPPITKQLIQAFIERFQAQLKGRQMYEERFLLTARAAADGDFTFIQGQCKAQMKKILYVVDVKLNPDGSIEQSHCECAAGSGVEAHCKHVLVLLHGVEDMVRTKNMLLHQVCTQKLMAFKRPRKVYFDSPKQAQKLPCRRTRSVNYLPLKEEDMMENYNDHIKNTAVSYGNTTMPILQTIRPANTYAVENT
;
A
#
# COMPACT_ATOMS: atom_id res chain seq x y z
N MET A 1 -11.58 24.80 5.71
CA MET A 1 -11.66 25.47 7.04
C MET A 1 -10.31 25.47 7.76
N TYR A 2 -9.37 24.58 7.44
CA TYR A 2 -8.08 24.47 8.15
C TYR A 2 -6.87 24.99 7.37
N SER A 3 -7.11 25.72 6.27
CA SER A 3 -6.09 26.21 5.33
C SER A 3 -5.12 27.24 5.92
N PHE A 4 -5.38 27.75 7.13
CA PHE A 4 -4.52 28.69 7.87
C PHE A 4 -3.68 28.01 8.95
N MET A 5 -3.94 26.73 9.25
CA MET A 5 -3.17 25.99 10.26
C MET A 5 -1.82 25.56 9.71
N THR A 6 -0.84 25.35 10.58
CA THR A 6 0.46 24.76 10.24
C THR A 6 0.42 23.24 10.37
N VAL A 7 1.37 22.52 9.77
CA VAL A 7 1.45 21.05 9.86
C VAL A 7 1.41 20.51 11.30
N PRO A 8 2.13 21.09 12.30
CA PRO A 8 2.01 20.65 13.69
C PRO A 8 0.59 20.80 14.24
N GLN A 9 -0.07 21.92 13.97
CA GLN A 9 -1.44 22.18 14.42
C GLN A 9 -2.44 21.19 13.79
N LEU A 10 -2.29 20.86 12.50
CA LEU A 10 -3.11 19.83 11.86
C LEU A 10 -2.91 18.46 12.48
N LYS A 11 -1.67 18.11 12.86
CA LYS A 11 -1.37 16.85 13.57
C LYS A 11 -1.99 16.84 14.96
N ASP A 12 -1.95 17.95 15.67
CA ASP A 12 -2.55 18.06 17.00
C ASP A 12 -4.08 17.96 16.92
N GLU A 13 -4.71 18.58 15.92
CA GLU A 13 -6.15 18.42 15.67
C GLU A 13 -6.53 16.97 15.33
N LEU A 14 -5.73 16.26 14.55
CA LEU A 14 -5.95 14.84 14.30
C LEU A 14 -5.77 14.00 15.57
N LYS A 15 -4.73 14.28 16.36
CA LYS A 15 -4.46 13.57 17.63
C LYS A 15 -5.57 13.76 18.65
N LYS A 16 -6.07 14.99 18.84
CA LYS A 16 -7.21 15.29 19.73
C LYS A 16 -8.41 14.42 19.39
N ARG A 17 -8.59 14.12 18.11
CA ARG A 17 -9.72 13.36 17.59
C ARG A 17 -9.40 11.87 17.39
N LYS A 18 -8.32 11.37 18.01
CA LYS A 18 -7.83 9.98 17.93
C LYS A 18 -7.62 9.47 16.49
N ALA A 19 -7.35 10.37 15.55
CA ALA A 19 -7.08 10.06 14.16
C ALA A 19 -5.57 9.93 13.89
N SER A 20 -5.21 9.12 12.90
CA SER A 20 -3.83 8.92 12.50
C SER A 20 -3.26 10.19 11.88
N ALA A 21 -2.26 10.75 12.56
CA ALA A 21 -1.48 11.90 12.08
C ALA A 21 -0.34 11.51 11.13
N ALA A 22 -0.24 10.21 10.81
CA ALA A 22 0.88 9.69 10.05
C ALA A 22 0.62 9.76 8.54
N ALA A 23 1.46 10.52 7.83
CA ALA A 23 1.49 10.54 6.38
C ALA A 23 2.23 9.30 5.89
N TYR A 24 1.51 8.22 5.64
CA TYR A 24 2.09 7.02 5.04
C TYR A 24 1.78 7.00 3.54
N PHE A 25 2.87 6.93 2.75
CA PHE A 25 2.90 6.83 1.29
C PHE A 25 2.65 8.12 0.49
N PHE A 26 3.59 9.08 0.56
CA PHE A 26 4.10 9.78 -0.63
C PHE A 26 5.48 10.34 -0.29
N SER A 27 6.53 9.64 -0.72
CA SER A 27 7.90 10.13 -0.67
C SER A 27 8.06 11.27 -1.67
N PHE A 28 8.29 12.48 -1.17
CA PHE A 28 9.16 13.57 -1.69
C PHE A 28 8.63 14.90 -1.16
N LEU A 29 9.33 15.44 -0.16
CA LEU A 29 9.38 16.81 0.40
C LEU A 29 8.12 17.69 0.64
N ASP A 30 6.94 17.44 0.06
CA ASP A 30 5.73 18.28 0.26
C ASP A 30 4.49 17.49 0.73
N ALA A 31 4.65 16.22 1.12
CA ALA A 31 3.55 15.31 1.44
C ALA A 31 2.86 15.51 2.83
N ASN A 32 3.08 16.64 3.51
CA ASN A 32 2.67 16.80 4.91
C ASN A 32 1.46 17.71 5.15
N TYR A 33 1.16 18.67 4.28
CA TYR A 33 0.10 19.65 4.56
C TYR A 33 -1.23 19.26 3.92
N ASP A 34 -1.27 19.16 2.60
CA ASP A 34 -2.48 18.90 1.82
C ASP A 34 -3.14 17.58 2.19
N PHE A 35 -2.33 16.56 2.51
CA PHE A 35 -2.85 15.27 2.94
C PHE A 35 -3.55 15.35 4.31
N LEU A 36 -2.93 16.00 5.29
CA LEU A 36 -3.52 16.17 6.63
C LEU A 36 -4.76 17.06 6.58
N LEU A 37 -4.70 18.14 5.79
CA LEU A 37 -5.82 19.02 5.52
C LEU A 37 -6.97 18.26 4.88
N TYR A 38 -6.70 17.53 3.78
CA TYR A 38 -7.69 16.73 3.09
C TYR A 38 -8.30 15.67 4.02
N ARG A 39 -7.49 15.02 4.86
CA ARG A 39 -7.94 14.01 5.83
C ARG A 39 -8.89 14.61 6.86
N LEU A 40 -8.52 15.73 7.49
CA LEU A 40 -9.37 16.45 8.45
C LEU A 40 -10.70 16.86 7.81
N GLU A 41 -10.66 17.50 6.64
CA GLU A 41 -11.88 17.87 5.91
C GLU A 41 -12.71 16.66 5.51
N ALA A 42 -12.07 15.54 5.17
CA ALA A 42 -12.76 14.31 4.83
C ALA A 42 -13.42 13.66 6.05
N TYR A 43 -12.86 13.81 7.25
CA TYR A 43 -13.49 13.33 8.48
C TYR A 43 -14.63 14.22 8.94
N ASP A 44 -14.52 15.53 8.80
CA ASP A 44 -15.63 16.44 9.07
C ASP A 44 -16.81 16.20 8.11
N ARG A 45 -16.53 16.05 6.80
CA ARG A 45 -17.56 15.68 5.81
C ARG A 45 -18.26 14.36 6.11
N ASN A 46 -17.63 13.50 6.91
CA ASN A 46 -18.19 12.20 7.28
C ASN A 46 -18.84 12.19 8.66
N ALA A 47 -18.83 13.31 9.38
CA ALA A 47 -19.22 13.39 10.78
C ALA A 47 -18.51 12.34 11.65
N ASN A 48 -17.26 11.98 11.30
CA ASN A 48 -16.54 10.90 11.98
C ASN A 48 -16.25 11.20 13.47
N PHE A 49 -16.30 12.47 13.86
CA PHE A 49 -15.99 12.96 15.19
C PHE A 49 -17.23 13.45 15.97
N GLY A 50 -18.43 13.25 15.42
CA GLY A 50 -19.69 13.69 16.05
C GLY A 50 -20.36 12.63 16.93
N ALA A 51 -19.70 11.50 17.20
CA ALA A 51 -20.20 10.52 18.15
C ALA A 51 -20.03 11.07 19.58
N GLU A 52 -21.03 10.86 20.44
CA GLU A 52 -20.96 11.22 21.85
C GLU A 52 -19.70 10.60 22.48
N GLU A 53 -19.02 11.36 23.34
CA GLU A 53 -17.88 10.88 24.12
C GLU A 53 -18.33 9.70 24.97
N VAL A 54 -18.11 8.48 24.45
CA VAL A 54 -18.16 7.28 25.27
C VAL A 54 -16.99 7.37 26.25
N GLU A 55 -17.27 7.07 27.53
CA GLU A 55 -16.31 7.10 28.64
C GLU A 55 -14.95 6.51 28.25
N GLU A 56 -13.88 6.96 28.92
CA GLU A 56 -12.47 6.59 28.67
C GLU A 56 -12.27 5.08 28.45
N ASP A 57 -12.50 4.62 27.21
CA ASP A 57 -12.19 3.26 26.80
C ASP A 57 -10.68 3.06 26.97
N GLU A 58 -10.30 1.92 27.55
CA GLU A 58 -8.92 1.46 27.68
C GLU A 58 -8.17 1.74 26.37
N ALA A 59 -7.05 2.44 26.40
CA ALA A 59 -6.35 2.76 25.16
C ALA A 59 -5.85 1.46 24.49
N TYR A 60 -6.16 1.26 23.21
CA TYR A 60 -5.57 0.15 22.44
C TYR A 60 -4.05 0.28 22.47
N ASN A 61 -3.39 -0.61 23.21
CA ASN A 61 -1.95 -0.52 23.45
C ASN A 61 -1.21 -1.25 22.32
N ALA A 62 -0.88 -0.51 21.26
CA ALA A 62 -0.11 -1.02 20.13
C ALA A 62 1.40 -0.82 20.37
N PRO A 63 2.25 -1.75 19.90
CA PRO A 63 3.69 -1.52 19.81
C PRO A 63 4.03 -0.26 18.99
N ALA A 64 5.22 0.30 19.18
CA ALA A 64 5.67 1.41 18.34
C ALA A 64 5.74 1.00 16.86
N ALA A 65 5.43 1.94 15.95
CA ALA A 65 5.35 1.70 14.50
C ALA A 65 6.63 1.11 13.88
N GLU A 66 7.78 1.26 14.54
CA GLU A 66 9.09 0.74 14.12
C GLU A 66 9.19 -0.79 14.22
N TYR A 67 8.42 -1.42 15.13
CA TYR A 67 8.39 -2.87 15.30
C TYR A 67 7.52 -3.58 14.25
N PHE A 68 6.73 -2.84 13.47
CA PHE A 68 5.86 -3.39 12.45
C PHE A 68 6.63 -3.66 11.15
N GLY A 69 6.89 -4.94 10.88
CA GLY A 69 7.39 -5.42 9.61
C GLY A 69 6.28 -5.66 8.58
N ASP A 70 6.63 -5.76 7.31
CA ASP A 70 5.68 -6.23 6.28
C ASP A 70 5.15 -7.62 6.66
N ILE A 71 3.85 -7.85 6.49
CA ILE A 71 3.24 -9.16 6.78
C ILE A 71 3.79 -10.27 5.89
N ASN A 72 4.33 -9.92 4.71
CA ASN A 72 5.05 -10.83 3.83
C ASN A 72 6.48 -11.14 4.31
N GLY A 73 6.92 -10.50 5.39
CA GLY A 73 8.18 -10.79 6.06
C GLY A 73 8.20 -12.17 6.70
N LYS A 74 9.32 -12.51 7.34
CA LYS A 74 9.47 -13.75 8.12
C LYS A 74 8.74 -13.73 9.48
N THR A 75 7.84 -12.77 9.67
CA THR A 75 7.10 -12.59 10.91
C THR A 75 6.15 -13.78 11.09
N PRO A 76 6.27 -14.56 12.19
CA PRO A 76 5.34 -15.65 12.45
C PRO A 76 3.95 -15.07 12.68
N LEU A 77 2.96 -15.54 11.92
CA LEU A 77 1.56 -15.16 12.08
C LEU A 77 0.82 -16.29 12.81
N PRO A 78 -0.03 -15.96 13.78
CA PRO A 78 -0.84 -16.97 14.44
C PRO A 78 -1.84 -17.57 13.44
N PRO A 79 -2.28 -18.82 13.65
CA PRO A 79 -3.11 -19.56 12.70
C PRO A 79 -4.56 -19.06 12.74
N ILE A 80 -4.82 -17.89 12.13
CA ILE A 80 -6.19 -17.38 12.00
C ILE A 80 -6.97 -18.22 10.98
N THR A 81 -8.15 -18.71 11.38
CA THR A 81 -9.01 -19.55 10.52
C THR A 81 -10.32 -18.85 10.20
N LYS A 82 -10.98 -19.29 9.13
CA LYS A 82 -12.33 -18.83 8.76
C LYS A 82 -13.35 -19.00 9.89
N GLN A 83 -13.21 -20.07 10.69
CA GLN A 83 -14.09 -20.34 11.82
C GLN A 83 -13.95 -19.30 12.91
N LEU A 84 -12.71 -18.89 13.24
CA LEU A 84 -12.44 -17.84 14.22
C LEU A 84 -12.97 -16.48 13.75
N ILE A 85 -12.83 -16.16 12.46
CA ILE A 85 -13.39 -14.93 11.89
C ILE A 85 -14.93 -14.97 11.93
N GLN A 86 -15.54 -16.11 11.61
CA GLN A 86 -16.99 -16.28 11.68
C GLN A 86 -17.50 -16.14 13.12
N ALA A 87 -16.82 -16.75 14.10
CA ALA A 87 -17.15 -16.62 15.51
C ALA A 87 -17.04 -15.16 15.99
N PHE A 88 -16.04 -14.41 15.51
CA PHE A 88 -15.92 -12.97 15.78
C PHE A 88 -17.09 -12.19 15.19
N ILE A 89 -17.49 -12.47 13.95
CA ILE A 89 -18.64 -11.84 13.31
C ILE A 89 -19.93 -12.12 14.09
N GLU A 90 -20.13 -13.36 14.54
CA GLU A 90 -21.32 -13.77 15.29
C GLU A 90 -21.37 -13.15 16.68
N ARG A 91 -20.24 -13.17 17.40
CA ARG A 91 -20.12 -12.59 18.75
C ARG A 91 -20.52 -11.11 18.78
N PHE A 92 -20.08 -10.36 17.77
CA PHE A 92 -20.25 -8.91 17.73
C PHE A 92 -21.27 -8.43 16.71
N GLN A 93 -22.02 -9.34 16.09
CA GLN A 93 -23.01 -9.06 15.03
C GLN A 93 -22.46 -8.14 13.92
N ALA A 94 -21.20 -8.38 13.55
CA ALA A 94 -20.45 -7.51 12.65
C ALA A 94 -21.04 -7.50 11.22
N GLN A 95 -20.82 -6.40 10.51
CA GLN A 95 -21.32 -6.24 9.14
C GLN A 95 -20.60 -7.17 8.15
N LEU A 96 -21.33 -8.10 7.53
CA LEU A 96 -20.81 -9.13 6.62
C LEU A 96 -20.11 -8.62 5.33
N LYS A 97 -20.20 -7.32 5.04
CA LYS A 97 -19.61 -6.72 3.82
C LYS A 97 -18.07 -6.69 3.80
N GLY A 98 -17.42 -7.02 4.91
CA GLY A 98 -15.95 -7.05 5.01
C GLY A 98 -15.30 -7.96 3.96
N ARG A 99 -15.87 -9.15 3.72
CA ARG A 99 -15.33 -10.09 2.73
C ARG A 99 -15.40 -9.54 1.30
N GLN A 100 -16.53 -8.92 0.93
CA GLN A 100 -16.71 -8.31 -0.39
C GLN A 100 -15.69 -7.20 -0.62
N MET A 101 -15.49 -6.33 0.39
CA MET A 101 -14.48 -5.27 0.31
C MET A 101 -13.05 -5.81 0.18
N TYR A 102 -12.74 -6.93 0.81
CA TYR A 102 -11.44 -7.58 0.67
C TYR A 102 -11.24 -8.15 -0.74
N GLU A 103 -12.24 -8.85 -1.28
CA GLU A 103 -12.23 -9.38 -2.66
C GLU A 103 -12.10 -8.27 -3.71
N GLU A 104 -12.68 -7.09 -3.44
CA GLU A 104 -12.55 -5.88 -4.26
C GLU A 104 -11.20 -5.13 -4.08
N ARG A 105 -10.26 -5.64 -3.27
CA ARG A 105 -8.90 -5.11 -3.06
C ARG A 105 -8.88 -3.72 -2.39
N PHE A 106 -9.68 -3.55 -1.34
CA PHE A 106 -9.66 -2.32 -0.52
C PHE A 106 -8.52 -2.28 0.51
N LEU A 107 -7.84 -3.40 0.77
CA LEU A 107 -6.67 -3.46 1.66
C LEU A 107 -5.43 -2.94 0.93
N LEU A 108 -4.75 -1.90 1.44
CA LEU A 108 -3.53 -1.35 0.85
C LEU A 108 -2.29 -2.11 1.29
N THR A 109 -2.15 -2.25 2.60
CA THR A 109 -0.99 -2.86 3.26
C THR A 109 -1.45 -3.53 4.53
N ALA A 110 -0.76 -4.60 4.90
CA ALA A 110 -0.82 -5.17 6.24
C ALA A 110 0.60 -5.36 6.75
N ARG A 111 0.80 -5.08 8.03
CA ARG A 111 2.08 -5.18 8.74
C ARG A 111 1.85 -5.94 10.03
N ALA A 112 2.86 -6.65 10.49
CA ALA A 112 2.79 -7.43 11.72
C ALA A 112 3.98 -7.13 12.63
N ALA A 113 3.72 -7.12 13.93
CA ALA A 113 4.71 -7.07 14.99
C ALA A 113 4.39 -8.18 15.99
N ALA A 114 5.42 -8.89 16.45
CA ALA A 114 5.29 -9.84 17.55
C ALA A 114 5.80 -9.16 18.82
N ASP A 115 5.01 -9.19 19.89
CA ASP A 115 5.38 -8.67 21.20
C ASP A 115 4.93 -9.65 22.28
N GLY A 116 5.90 -10.34 22.88
CA GLY A 116 5.66 -11.49 23.76
C GLY A 116 4.89 -12.61 23.05
N ASP A 117 3.79 -13.05 23.67
CA ASP A 117 2.91 -14.09 23.14
C ASP A 117 1.86 -13.56 22.14
N PHE A 118 1.72 -12.24 22.04
CA PHE A 118 0.71 -11.59 21.20
C PHE A 118 1.29 -11.17 19.86
N THR A 119 0.45 -11.26 18.82
CA THR A 119 0.78 -10.73 17.50
C THR A 119 -0.12 -9.54 17.18
N PHE A 120 0.50 -8.39 16.93
CA PHE A 120 -0.17 -7.16 16.54
C PHE A 120 -0.13 -7.02 15.03
N ILE A 121 -1.28 -6.76 14.43
CA ILE A 121 -1.41 -6.58 12.98
C ILE A 121 -2.00 -5.20 12.71
N GLN A 122 -1.29 -4.43 11.90
CA GLN A 122 -1.72 -3.11 11.45
C GLN A 122 -2.01 -3.15 9.95
N GLY A 123 -3.24 -2.80 9.58
CA GLY A 123 -3.73 -2.71 8.22
C GLY A 123 -4.06 -1.27 7.82
N GLN A 124 -3.92 -0.98 6.53
CA GLN A 124 -4.43 0.25 5.92
C GLN A 124 -5.53 -0.12 4.94
N CYS A 125 -6.75 0.37 5.18
CA CYS A 125 -7.93 0.04 4.39
C CYS A 125 -8.52 1.29 3.72
N LYS A 126 -8.85 1.20 2.43
CA LYS A 126 -9.61 2.25 1.73
C LYS A 126 -11.07 2.24 2.18
N ALA A 127 -11.64 3.44 2.30
CA ALA A 127 -13.08 3.61 2.40
C ALA A 127 -13.76 3.27 1.07
N GLN A 128 -14.91 2.59 1.12
CA GLN A 128 -15.61 2.09 -0.08
C GLN A 128 -15.97 3.19 -1.11
N MET A 129 -16.41 4.35 -0.63
CA MET A 129 -16.96 5.43 -1.48
C MET A 129 -16.15 6.73 -1.40
N LYS A 130 -15.05 6.73 -0.63
CA LYS A 130 -14.33 7.96 -0.26
C LYS A 130 -12.84 7.75 -0.45
N LYS A 131 -12.09 8.79 -0.80
CA LYS A 131 -10.61 8.72 -0.92
C LYS A 131 -9.93 8.82 0.45
N ILE A 132 -10.49 8.13 1.45
CA ILE A 132 -10.00 8.11 2.82
C ILE A 132 -9.36 6.76 3.08
N LEU A 133 -8.25 6.79 3.80
CA LEU A 133 -7.56 5.61 4.29
C LEU A 133 -7.81 5.52 5.79
N TYR A 134 -8.29 4.38 6.26
CA TYR A 134 -8.43 4.07 7.68
C TYR A 134 -7.28 3.17 8.11
N VAL A 135 -6.67 3.50 9.23
CA VAL A 135 -5.79 2.58 9.94
C VAL A 135 -6.65 1.64 10.78
N VAL A 136 -6.27 0.38 10.76
CA VAL A 136 -6.94 -0.72 11.45
C VAL A 136 -5.87 -1.50 12.19
N ASP A 137 -6.05 -1.70 13.49
CA ASP A 137 -5.12 -2.45 14.32
C ASP A 137 -5.86 -3.63 14.96
N VAL A 138 -5.21 -4.79 15.03
CA VAL A 138 -5.77 -6.02 15.59
C VAL A 138 -4.72 -6.72 16.43
N LYS A 139 -5.09 -7.06 17.66
CA LYS A 139 -4.29 -7.89 18.57
C LYS A 139 -4.80 -9.33 18.51
N LEU A 140 -3.91 -10.25 18.18
CA LEU A 140 -4.18 -11.68 18.09
C LEU A 140 -3.44 -12.44 19.18
N ASN A 141 -4.13 -13.42 19.74
CA ASN A 141 -3.58 -14.45 20.61
C ASN A 141 -2.73 -15.46 19.82
N PRO A 142 -1.86 -16.23 20.50
CA PRO A 142 -1.07 -17.29 19.86
C PRO A 142 -1.96 -18.36 19.19
N ASP A 143 -3.16 -18.60 19.73
CA ASP A 143 -4.15 -19.52 19.16
C ASP A 143 -4.86 -18.96 17.90
N GLY A 144 -4.58 -17.72 17.51
CA GLY A 144 -5.23 -17.03 16.40
C GLY A 144 -6.59 -16.40 16.75
N SER A 145 -7.02 -16.46 18.02
CA SER A 145 -8.23 -15.77 18.47
C SER A 145 -8.00 -14.25 18.54
N ILE A 146 -9.06 -13.50 18.22
CA ILE A 146 -9.02 -12.03 18.16
C ILE A 146 -9.35 -11.51 19.55
N GLU A 147 -8.39 -10.83 20.18
CA GLU A 147 -8.54 -10.30 21.54
C GLU A 147 -9.06 -8.86 21.51
N GLN A 148 -8.37 -7.98 20.78
CA GLN A 148 -8.69 -6.57 20.66
C GLN A 148 -8.57 -6.10 19.21
N SER A 149 -9.37 -5.13 18.84
CA SER A 149 -9.35 -4.55 17.49
C SER A 149 -9.72 -3.08 17.55
N HIS A 150 -9.02 -2.27 16.77
CA HIS A 150 -9.22 -0.83 16.71
C HIS A 150 -9.32 -0.39 15.26
N CYS A 151 -10.21 0.56 14.96
CA CYS A 151 -10.25 1.20 13.66
C CYS A 151 -10.57 2.68 13.77
N GLU A 152 -9.84 3.50 13.02
CA GLU A 152 -10.03 4.95 12.97
C GLU A 152 -11.40 5.40 12.38
N CYS A 153 -12.19 4.49 11.81
CA CYS A 153 -13.51 4.86 11.29
C CYS A 153 -14.51 5.10 12.44
N ALA A 154 -15.51 5.95 12.20
CA ALA A 154 -16.57 6.25 13.18
C ALA A 154 -17.27 5.03 13.79
N ALA A 155 -17.40 3.94 13.02
CA ALA A 155 -18.05 2.71 13.47
C ALA A 155 -17.10 1.73 14.18
N GLY A 156 -15.83 2.09 14.37
CA GLY A 156 -14.81 1.21 14.95
C GLY A 156 -13.86 1.94 15.91
N SER A 157 -14.24 3.14 16.36
CA SER A 157 -13.52 3.86 17.40
C SER A 157 -13.73 3.12 18.73
N GLY A 158 -12.71 2.43 19.21
CA GLY A 158 -12.75 1.64 20.45
C GLY A 158 -11.73 0.50 20.43
N VAL A 159 -11.70 -0.29 21.51
CA VAL A 159 -10.83 -1.48 21.69
C VAL A 159 -11.47 -2.76 21.15
N GLU A 160 -12.79 -2.74 21.00
CA GLU A 160 -13.60 -3.79 20.41
C GLU A 160 -14.25 -3.26 19.11
N ALA A 161 -13.43 -3.01 18.10
CA ALA A 161 -13.90 -2.51 16.81
C ALA A 161 -14.38 -3.66 15.90
N HIS A 162 -15.64 -3.63 15.48
CA HIS A 162 -16.23 -4.68 14.63
C HIS A 162 -16.64 -4.18 13.25
N CYS A 163 -15.99 -3.11 12.80
CA CYS A 163 -16.32 -2.48 11.54
C CYS A 163 -15.90 -3.36 10.35
N LYS A 164 -16.47 -3.07 9.18
CA LYS A 164 -16.14 -3.77 7.93
C LYS A 164 -14.64 -3.71 7.57
N HIS A 165 -13.91 -2.68 8.01
CA HIS A 165 -12.47 -2.56 7.74
C HIS A 165 -11.63 -3.53 8.58
N VAL A 166 -12.05 -3.85 9.81
CA VAL A 166 -11.44 -4.90 10.64
C VAL A 166 -11.59 -6.25 9.96
N LEU A 167 -12.79 -6.57 9.48
CA LEU A 167 -13.03 -7.81 8.74
C LEU A 167 -12.20 -7.93 7.46
N VAL A 168 -11.98 -6.82 6.73
CA VAL A 168 -11.09 -6.80 5.56
C VAL A 168 -9.67 -7.21 5.93
N LEU A 169 -9.14 -6.69 7.03
CA LEU A 169 -7.81 -7.05 7.53
C LEU A 169 -7.76 -8.53 7.94
N LEU A 170 -8.74 -9.00 8.73
CA LEU A 170 -8.79 -10.39 9.19
C LEU A 170 -8.85 -11.40 8.02
N HIS A 171 -9.65 -11.13 6.99
CA HIS A 171 -9.68 -11.96 5.78
C HIS A 171 -8.35 -11.93 5.01
N GLY A 172 -7.68 -10.77 4.95
CA GLY A 172 -6.35 -10.67 4.36
C GLY A 172 -5.30 -11.48 5.11
N VAL A 173 -5.34 -11.47 6.45
CA VAL A 173 -4.44 -12.27 7.29
C VAL A 173 -4.73 -13.77 7.13
N GLU A 174 -6.00 -14.18 7.06
CA GLU A 174 -6.39 -15.58 6.83
C GLU A 174 -5.84 -16.13 5.51
N ASP A 175 -5.98 -15.35 4.43
CA ASP A 175 -5.41 -15.70 3.14
C ASP A 175 -3.88 -15.73 3.20
N MET A 176 -3.24 -14.78 3.89
CA MET A 176 -1.79 -14.79 4.07
C MET A 176 -1.30 -16.01 4.86
N VAL A 177 -2.04 -16.45 5.86
CA VAL A 177 -1.72 -17.66 6.64
C VAL A 177 -1.91 -18.92 5.78
N ARG A 178 -3.04 -19.05 5.09
CA ARG A 178 -3.42 -20.24 4.32
C ARG A 178 -2.70 -20.36 2.98
N THR A 179 -2.79 -19.34 2.13
CA THR A 179 -2.35 -19.36 0.73
C THR A 179 -1.04 -18.62 0.51
N LYS A 180 -0.54 -17.89 1.52
CA LYS A 180 0.64 -17.01 1.42
C LYS A 180 0.48 -15.93 0.34
N ASN A 181 -0.76 -15.58 0.02
CA ASN A 181 -1.09 -14.57 -0.98
C ASN A 181 -2.26 -13.72 -0.47
N MET A 182 -2.12 -12.41 -0.51
CA MET A 182 -3.11 -11.46 0.00
C MET A 182 -3.58 -10.51 -1.11
N LEU A 183 -4.89 -10.24 -1.16
CA LEU A 183 -5.49 -9.36 -2.16
C LEU A 183 -5.30 -7.88 -1.81
N LEU A 184 -4.13 -7.35 -2.15
CA LEU A 184 -3.82 -5.94 -1.99
C LEU A 184 -4.38 -5.05 -3.11
N HIS A 185 -4.56 -3.78 -2.77
CA HIS A 185 -4.99 -2.70 -3.64
C HIS A 185 -4.03 -2.55 -4.82
N GLN A 186 -4.61 -2.53 -6.02
CA GLN A 186 -3.82 -2.40 -7.23
C GLN A 186 -3.55 -0.94 -7.58
N VAL A 187 -2.27 -0.58 -7.67
CA VAL A 187 -1.87 0.74 -8.17
C VAL A 187 -2.05 0.81 -9.69
N CYS A 188 -2.21 2.01 -10.23
CA CYS A 188 -2.51 2.25 -11.65
C CYS A 188 -1.44 1.72 -12.62
N THR A 189 -0.24 1.42 -12.14
CA THR A 189 0.87 0.84 -12.91
C THR A 189 0.92 -0.68 -12.86
N GLN A 190 0.25 -1.32 -11.90
CA GLN A 190 0.20 -2.78 -11.80
C GLN A 190 -0.74 -3.40 -12.85
N LYS A 191 -1.79 -2.67 -13.23
CA LYS A 191 -2.63 -3.02 -14.38
C LYS A 191 -2.17 -2.22 -15.59
N LEU A 192 -1.99 -2.88 -16.73
CA LEU A 192 -1.72 -2.19 -17.98
C LEU A 192 -2.85 -1.18 -18.24
N MET A 193 -2.53 0.10 -18.36
CA MET A 193 -3.53 1.12 -18.66
C MET A 193 -4.31 0.73 -19.92
N ALA A 194 -5.63 0.90 -19.91
CA ALA A 194 -6.50 0.40 -20.97
C ALA A 194 -6.10 0.88 -22.38
N PHE A 195 -5.51 2.08 -22.50
CA PHE A 195 -5.00 2.60 -23.78
C PHE A 195 -3.70 1.93 -24.26
N LYS A 196 -2.89 1.38 -23.34
CA LYS A 196 -1.69 0.58 -23.66
C LYS A 196 -2.06 -0.87 -23.98
N ARG A 197 -3.28 -1.30 -23.65
CA ARG A 197 -3.75 -2.64 -23.97
C ARG A 197 -4.09 -2.70 -25.47
N PRO A 198 -3.46 -3.58 -26.25
CA PRO A 198 -3.84 -3.75 -27.64
C PRO A 198 -5.30 -4.19 -27.71
N ARG A 199 -6.12 -3.47 -28.50
CA ARG A 199 -7.57 -3.74 -28.62
C ARG A 199 -7.87 -5.14 -29.19
N LYS A 200 -6.91 -5.72 -29.90
CA LYS A 200 -6.98 -7.06 -30.47
C LYS A 200 -5.76 -7.83 -29.98
N VAL A 201 -5.98 -9.08 -29.57
CA VAL A 201 -4.89 -10.00 -29.25
C VAL A 201 -4.08 -10.21 -30.53
N TYR A 202 -2.77 -9.95 -30.46
CA TYR A 202 -1.87 -10.16 -31.58
C TYR A 202 -1.44 -11.63 -31.57
N PHE A 203 -1.98 -12.42 -32.49
CA PHE A 203 -1.70 -13.86 -32.62
C PHE A 203 -0.52 -14.18 -33.55
N ASP A 204 0.01 -13.16 -34.22
CA ASP A 204 1.12 -13.31 -35.15
C ASP A 204 2.45 -13.35 -34.37
N SER A 205 3.51 -13.85 -35.00
CA SER A 205 4.83 -13.93 -34.37
C SER A 205 5.37 -12.52 -34.09
N PRO A 206 6.17 -12.33 -33.02
CA PRO A 206 6.83 -11.06 -32.75
C PRO A 206 7.57 -10.56 -34.01
N LYS A 207 7.16 -9.41 -34.53
CA LYS A 207 7.82 -8.81 -35.68
C LYS A 207 9.10 -8.15 -35.21
N GLN A 208 10.22 -8.51 -35.84
CA GLN A 208 11.47 -7.81 -35.65
C GLN A 208 11.26 -6.32 -35.95
N ALA A 209 11.79 -5.44 -35.09
CA ALA A 209 11.60 -3.99 -35.23
C ALA A 209 12.01 -3.46 -36.62
N GLN A 210 13.03 -4.06 -37.24
CA GLN A 210 13.50 -3.76 -38.60
C GLN A 210 12.44 -4.01 -39.69
N LYS A 211 11.50 -4.93 -39.46
CA LYS A 211 10.44 -5.32 -40.41
C LYS A 211 9.13 -4.55 -40.18
N LEU A 212 9.07 -3.66 -39.19
CA LEU A 212 7.90 -2.83 -38.97
C LEU A 212 7.88 -1.70 -40.01
N PRO A 213 6.71 -1.40 -40.61
CA PRO A 213 6.61 -0.30 -41.56
C PRO A 213 6.87 1.02 -40.84
N CYS A 214 8.06 1.60 -41.05
CA CYS A 214 8.37 2.95 -40.57
C CYS A 214 7.48 3.95 -41.32
N ARG A 215 6.49 4.51 -40.61
CA ARG A 215 5.77 5.70 -41.08
C ARG A 215 6.75 6.87 -41.02
N ARG A 216 7.53 7.07 -42.09
CA ARG A 216 8.53 8.13 -42.20
C ARG A 216 7.86 9.50 -42.15
N THR A 217 7.63 10.04 -40.97
CA THR A 217 7.90 11.47 -40.77
C THR A 217 9.42 11.58 -40.74
N ARG A 218 9.98 12.46 -41.59
CA ARG A 218 11.40 12.78 -41.79
C ARG A 218 12.33 12.12 -40.77
N SER A 219 13.35 11.39 -41.24
CA SER A 219 14.42 10.87 -40.39
C SER A 219 15.03 12.00 -39.58
N VAL A 220 14.49 12.26 -38.40
CA VAL A 220 15.20 12.98 -37.36
C VAL A 220 16.27 11.99 -36.98
N ASN A 221 17.48 12.20 -37.50
CA ASN A 221 18.67 11.60 -36.91
C ASN A 221 18.75 12.20 -35.50
N TYR A 222 18.00 11.62 -34.58
CA TYR A 222 18.05 11.97 -33.18
C TYR A 222 19.32 11.33 -32.63
N LEU A 223 20.41 12.06 -32.80
CA LEU A 223 21.60 11.88 -31.99
C LEU A 223 21.29 12.55 -30.64
N PRO A 224 21.13 11.77 -29.56
CA PRO A 224 20.84 12.34 -28.24
C PRO A 224 21.98 13.21 -27.72
N LEU A 225 23.19 13.04 -28.26
CA LEU A 225 24.35 13.87 -27.99
C LEU A 225 24.52 14.92 -29.09
N LYS A 226 24.92 16.13 -28.70
CA LYS A 226 25.41 17.14 -29.65
C LYS A 226 26.73 16.66 -30.23
N GLU A 227 27.07 17.09 -31.44
CA GLU A 227 28.34 16.72 -32.08
C GLU A 227 29.56 17.08 -31.22
N GLU A 228 29.46 18.16 -30.44
CA GLU A 228 30.45 18.65 -29.47
C GLU A 228 30.68 17.68 -28.29
N ASP A 229 29.68 16.87 -27.94
CA ASP A 229 29.74 15.90 -26.84
C ASP A 229 30.23 14.51 -27.31
N MET A 230 30.45 14.33 -28.62
CA MET A 230 30.96 13.08 -29.17
C MET A 230 32.46 12.97 -28.92
N MET A 231 32.84 12.38 -27.78
CA MET A 231 34.23 12.01 -27.53
C MET A 231 34.74 11.03 -28.59
N GLU A 232 35.91 11.33 -29.16
CA GLU A 232 36.68 10.34 -29.94
C GLU A 232 36.91 9.09 -29.07
N ASN A 233 36.64 7.91 -29.63
CA ASN A 233 36.69 6.63 -28.91
C ASN A 233 35.75 6.52 -27.70
N TYR A 234 34.57 7.16 -27.72
CA TYR A 234 33.52 7.04 -26.69
C TYR A 234 33.26 5.60 -26.21
N ASN A 235 33.21 4.65 -27.14
CA ASN A 235 33.00 3.24 -26.81
C ASN A 235 34.13 2.65 -25.95
N ASP A 236 35.38 3.03 -26.20
CA ASP A 236 36.52 2.56 -25.43
C ASP A 236 36.65 3.32 -24.10
N HIS A 237 36.25 4.59 -24.06
CA HIS A 237 36.09 5.34 -22.81
C HIS A 237 35.04 4.71 -21.88
N ILE A 238 33.86 4.34 -22.40
CA ILE A 238 32.80 3.66 -21.64
C ILE A 238 33.28 2.28 -21.18
N LYS A 239 33.92 1.49 -22.05
CA LYS A 239 34.49 0.18 -21.67
C LYS A 239 35.55 0.33 -20.59
N ASN A 240 36.47 1.29 -20.72
CA ASN A 240 37.52 1.51 -19.72
C ASN A 240 36.93 1.98 -18.38
N THR A 241 35.92 2.85 -18.41
CA THR A 241 35.19 3.27 -17.20
C THR A 241 34.45 2.08 -16.56
N ALA A 242 33.82 1.22 -17.36
CA ALA A 242 33.12 0.03 -16.90
C ALA A 242 34.06 -1.07 -16.38
N VAL A 243 35.28 -1.19 -16.91
CA VAL A 243 36.30 -2.12 -16.43
C VAL A 243 36.97 -1.59 -15.15
N SER A 244 37.21 -0.27 -15.08
CA SER A 244 37.74 0.42 -13.88
C SER A 244 36.75 0.45 -12.71
N TYR A 245 35.47 0.17 -12.97
CA TYR A 245 34.37 0.11 -12.00
C TYR A 245 34.59 -0.92 -10.87
N GLY A 246 35.42 -1.96 -11.10
CA GLY A 246 35.74 -2.98 -10.10
C GLY A 246 36.37 -2.44 -8.80
N ASN A 247 36.90 -1.22 -8.80
CA ASN A 247 37.48 -0.55 -7.63
C ASN A 247 36.60 0.59 -7.06
N THR A 248 35.36 0.76 -7.52
CA THR A 248 34.46 1.82 -7.04
C THR A 248 33.43 1.28 -6.05
N THR A 249 33.20 2.00 -4.94
CA THR A 249 32.33 1.60 -3.82
C THR A 249 30.84 1.93 -4.02
N MET A 250 30.43 2.45 -5.18
CA MET A 250 29.02 2.78 -5.45
C MET A 250 28.38 1.72 -6.37
N PRO A 251 27.32 1.02 -5.93
CA PRO A 251 26.59 0.12 -6.80
C PRO A 251 25.66 0.94 -7.70
N ILE A 252 25.83 0.84 -9.02
CA ILE A 252 24.71 1.11 -9.92
C ILE A 252 23.71 -0.03 -9.73
N LEU A 253 22.76 0.19 -8.84
CA LEU A 253 21.56 -0.63 -8.69
C LEU A 253 20.77 -0.53 -9.99
N GLN A 254 20.89 -1.53 -10.87
CA GLN A 254 19.89 -1.76 -11.91
C GLN A 254 18.61 -2.23 -11.21
N THR A 255 17.87 -1.28 -10.65
CA THR A 255 16.63 -1.45 -9.87
C THR A 255 15.44 -1.90 -10.72
N ILE A 256 15.60 -1.92 -12.04
CA ILE A 256 14.54 -2.28 -12.97
C ILE A 256 14.90 -3.63 -13.58
N ARG A 257 14.08 -4.65 -13.30
CA ARG A 257 14.18 -5.94 -14.00
C ARG A 257 14.13 -5.68 -15.52
N PRO A 258 14.89 -6.42 -16.35
CA PRO A 258 14.76 -6.31 -17.80
C PRO A 258 13.28 -6.43 -18.18
N ALA A 259 12.81 -5.49 -18.99
CA ALA A 259 11.41 -5.43 -19.39
C ALA A 259 11.00 -6.79 -19.96
N ASN A 260 9.87 -7.34 -19.51
CA ASN A 260 9.30 -8.55 -20.08
C ASN A 260 8.99 -8.28 -21.56
N THR A 261 9.87 -8.75 -22.45
CA THR A 261 9.81 -8.50 -23.89
C THR A 261 8.56 -9.09 -24.54
N TYR A 262 7.89 -10.01 -23.85
CA TYR A 262 6.71 -10.70 -24.35
C TYR A 262 5.40 -10.15 -23.77
N ALA A 263 5.45 -9.26 -22.77
CA ALA A 263 4.27 -8.73 -22.07
C ALA A 263 3.26 -9.82 -21.64
N VAL A 264 3.74 -11.04 -21.36
CA VAL A 264 2.92 -12.15 -20.89
C VAL A 264 2.87 -12.10 -19.37
N GLU A 265 1.66 -12.17 -18.80
CA GLU A 265 1.49 -12.33 -17.36
C GLU A 265 2.09 -13.68 -16.96
N ASN A 266 3.12 -13.67 -16.11
CA ASN A 266 3.60 -14.90 -15.47
C ASN A 266 2.51 -15.31 -14.49
N THR A 267 1.79 -16.38 -14.84
CA THR A 267 0.82 -17.07 -13.99
C THR A 267 1.47 -17.60 -12.71
#